data_AF-A0AAW4BLW7-F1
#
_entry.id   AF-A0AAW4BLW7-F1
#
_cell.length_a   1.000
_cell.length_b   1.000
_cell.length_c   1.000
_cell.angle_alpha   90.00
_cell.angle_beta   90.00
_cell.angle_gamma   90.00
#
_symmetry.space_group_name_H-M   'P 1'
#
loop_
_entity.id
_entity.type
_entity.pdbx_description
1 polymer ?
#
loop_
_entity_poly.entity_id
_entity_poly.type
_entity_poly.pdbx_seq_one_letter_code
_entity_poly.pdbx_strand_id
1 'polypeptide(L)'
;QIEEFWRRIEVLQQELKSLVVVKENNALSRLFMRRESVKTNIESVFFDASITRQKAEDLASEIELVEAEKRRLEKRKDALHEIREELRYEKAC
;
A
#
# COMPACT_ATOMS: atom_id res chain seq x y z
N GLN A 1 -4.15 -8.23 1.01
CA GLN A 1 -3.03 -7.67 1.80
C GLN A 1 -3.48 -6.59 2.78
N ILE A 2 -3.79 -5.34 2.37
CA ILE A 2 -4.21 -4.30 3.34
C ILE A 2 -5.50 -4.66 4.10
N GLU A 3 -6.51 -5.20 3.40
CA GLU A 3 -7.75 -5.67 4.03
C GLU A 3 -7.54 -6.80 5.04
N GLU A 4 -6.50 -7.61 4.87
CA GLU A 4 -6.19 -8.71 5.79
C GLU A 4 -5.62 -8.16 7.10
N PHE A 5 -4.81 -7.09 7.02
CA PHE A 5 -4.37 -6.38 8.22
C PHE A 5 -5.54 -5.76 8.98
N TRP A 6 -6.51 -5.15 8.28
CA TRP A 6 -7.70 -4.59 8.92
C TRP A 6 -8.56 -5.66 9.59
N ARG A 7 -8.82 -6.77 8.91
CA ARG A 7 -9.49 -7.94 9.52
C ARG A 7 -8.72 -8.46 10.74
N ARG A 8 -7.39 -8.49 10.69
CA ARG A 8 -6.57 -8.91 11.83
C ARG A 8 -6.69 -7.94 13.01
N ILE A 9 -6.70 -6.64 12.75
CA ILE A 9 -6.93 -5.62 13.78
C ILE A 9 -8.30 -5.79 14.41
N GLU A 10 -9.35 -6.02 13.62
CA GLU A 10 -10.71 -6.27 14.15
C GLU A 10 -10.74 -7.48 15.08
N VAL A 11 -10.12 -8.60 14.69
CA VAL A 11 -10.00 -9.80 15.55
C VAL A 11 -9.29 -9.47 16.86
N LEU A 12 -8.15 -8.77 16.80
CA LEU A 12 -7.39 -8.39 17.99
C LEU A 12 -8.16 -7.40 18.89
N GLN A 13 -8.95 -6.50 18.30
CA GLN A 13 -9.83 -5.61 19.06
C GLN A 13 -10.95 -6.38 19.77
N GLN A 14 -11.51 -7.41 19.13
CA GLN A 14 -12.48 -8.29 19.79
C GLN A 14 -11.84 -9.09 20.91
N GLU A 15 -10.65 -9.64 20.68
CA GLU A 15 -9.86 -10.31 21.71
C GLU A 15 -9.64 -9.39 22.91
N LEU A 16 -9.17 -8.17 22.68
CA LEU A 16 -8.93 -7.17 23.73
C LEU A 16 -10.19 -6.85 24.54
N LYS A 17 -11.35 -6.73 23.88
CA LYS A 17 -12.65 -6.49 24.53
C LYS A 17 -13.12 -7.68 25.36
N SER A 18 -12.78 -8.89 24.93
CA SER A 18 -13.18 -10.15 25.58
C SER A 18 -12.29 -10.55 26.76
N LEU A 19 -11.14 -9.88 26.96
CA LEU A 19 -10.23 -10.20 28.05
C LEU A 19 -10.86 -9.90 29.43
N VAL A 20 -10.98 -10.94 30.24
CA VAL A 20 -11.52 -10.87 31.61
C VAL A 20 -10.50 -11.38 32.63
N VAL A 21 -10.73 -11.05 33.90
CA VAL A 21 -9.95 -11.60 35.02
C VAL A 21 -10.21 -13.11 35.10
N VAL A 22 -9.16 -13.90 35.00
CA VAL A 22 -9.21 -15.35 35.17
C VAL A 22 -8.78 -15.69 36.60
N LYS A 23 -9.37 -16.74 37.20
CA LYS A 23 -8.99 -17.19 38.54
C LYS A 23 -7.62 -17.89 38.49
N GLU A 24 -6.56 -17.10 38.66
CA GLU A 24 -5.16 -17.55 38.65
C GLU A 24 -4.32 -16.74 39.64
N ASN A 25 -3.12 -17.22 39.95
CA ASN A 25 -2.17 -16.45 40.75
C ASN A 25 -1.78 -15.16 40.02
N ASN A 26 -1.79 -14.03 40.73
CA ASN A 26 -1.53 -12.70 40.18
C ASN A 26 -2.48 -12.33 39.01
N ALA A 27 -3.75 -12.75 39.09
CA ALA A 27 -4.76 -12.58 38.05
C ALA A 27 -4.84 -11.16 37.45
N LEU A 28 -4.78 -10.13 38.30
CA LEU A 28 -4.83 -8.73 37.84
C LEU A 28 -3.60 -8.34 37.04
N SER A 29 -2.39 -8.59 37.57
CA SER A 29 -1.13 -8.32 36.86
C SER A 29 -1.08 -9.05 35.53
N ARG A 30 -1.48 -10.33 35.50
CA ARG A 30 -1.54 -11.12 34.27
C ARG A 30 -2.57 -10.61 33.27
N LEU A 31 -3.72 -10.13 33.73
CA LEU A 31 -4.69 -9.47 32.86
C LEU A 31 -4.09 -8.23 32.20
N PHE A 32 -3.40 -7.38 32.96
CA PHE A 32 -2.75 -6.20 32.39
C PHE A 32 -1.67 -6.57 31.37
N MET A 33 -0.84 -7.58 31.66
CA MET A 33 0.17 -8.07 30.71
C MET A 33 -0.47 -8.59 29.42
N ARG A 34 -1.57 -9.36 29.51
CA ARG A 34 -2.31 -9.83 28.33
C ARG A 34 -2.90 -8.67 27.53
N ARG A 35 -3.54 -7.71 28.20
CA ARG A 35 -4.11 -6.53 27.52
C ARG A 35 -3.04 -5.72 26.81
N GLU A 36 -1.90 -5.53 27.45
CA GLU A 36 -0.80 -4.77 26.85
C GLU A 36 -0.20 -5.51 25.65
N SER A 37 0.00 -6.82 25.77
CA SER A 37 0.46 -7.66 24.64
C SER A 37 -0.48 -7.55 23.44
N VAL A 38 -1.80 -7.63 23.64
CA VAL A 38 -2.78 -7.51 22.54
C VAL A 38 -2.75 -6.09 21.93
N LYS A 39 -2.62 -5.04 22.75
CA LYS A 39 -2.49 -3.66 22.23
C LYS A 39 -1.23 -3.49 21.38
N THR A 40 -0.07 -3.95 21.86
CA THR A 40 1.18 -3.90 21.11
C THR A 40 1.05 -4.65 19.78
N ASN A 41 0.35 -5.80 19.76
CA ASN A 41 0.08 -6.53 18.52
C ASN A 41 -0.81 -5.72 17.56
N ILE A 42 -1.84 -5.03 18.06
CA ILE A 42 -2.67 -4.14 17.24
C ILE A 42 -1.81 -3.03 16.62
N GLU A 43 -0.96 -2.38 17.42
CA GLU A 43 -0.06 -1.31 16.97
C GLU A 43 0.90 -1.80 15.89
N SER A 44 1.48 -2.99 16.08
CA SER A 44 2.37 -3.61 15.09
C SER A 44 1.65 -3.86 13.76
N VAL A 45 0.46 -4.46 13.78
CA VAL A 45 -0.31 -4.73 12.57
C VAL A 45 -0.74 -3.44 11.86
N PHE A 46 -1.10 -2.42 12.64
CA PHE A 46 -1.44 -1.11 12.09
C PHE A 46 -0.24 -0.44 11.41
N PHE A 47 0.95 -0.56 12.00
CA PHE A 47 2.19 -0.07 11.42
C PHE A 47 2.47 -0.76 10.08
N ASP A 48 2.40 -2.08 10.03
CA ASP A 48 2.61 -2.86 8.80
C ASP A 48 1.61 -2.48 7.69
N ALA A 49 0.35 -2.28 8.06
CA ALA A 49 -0.69 -1.82 7.14
C ALA A 49 -0.37 -0.42 6.58
N SER A 50 0.10 0.48 7.44
CA SER A 50 0.46 1.85 7.07
C SER A 50 1.64 1.90 6.11
N ILE A 51 2.69 1.13 6.37
CA ILE A 51 3.85 1.00 5.47
C ILE A 51 3.44 0.41 4.13
N THR A 52 2.58 -0.62 4.14
CA THR A 52 2.10 -1.26 2.91
C THR A 52 1.29 -0.27 2.08
N ARG A 53 0.42 0.53 2.72
CA ARG A 53 -0.34 1.58 2.05
C ARG A 53 0.58 2.63 1.42
N GLN A 54 1.55 3.14 2.17
CA GLN A 54 2.50 4.14 1.66
C GLN A 54 3.22 3.63 0.41
N LYS A 55 3.72 2.39 0.44
CA LYS A 55 4.38 1.79 -0.73
C LYS A 55 3.48 1.71 -1.94
N ALA A 56 2.19 1.42 -1.74
CA ALA A 56 1.22 1.37 -2.84
C ALA A 56 0.95 2.77 -3.42
N GLU A 57 0.88 3.80 -2.58
CA GLU A 57 0.72 5.20 -3.00
C GLU A 57 1.95 5.70 -3.76
N ASP A 58 3.16 5.37 -3.29
CA ASP A 58 4.42 5.71 -3.95
C ASP A 58 4.51 5.05 -5.34
N LEU A 59 4.18 3.75 -5.43
CA LEU A 59 4.18 3.03 -6.70
C LEU A 59 3.14 3.57 -7.68
N ALA A 60 1.94 3.93 -7.20
CA ALA A 60 0.91 4.55 -8.03
C ALA A 60 1.39 5.88 -8.63
N SER A 61 2.08 6.69 -7.82
CA SER A 61 2.68 7.96 -8.27
C SER A 61 3.77 7.73 -9.32
N GLU A 62 4.62 6.72 -9.12
CA GLU A 62 5.65 6.36 -10.11
C GLU A 62 5.05 5.90 -11.43
N ILE A 63 3.99 5.07 -11.39
CA ILE A 63 3.26 4.63 -12.57
C ILE A 63 2.72 5.84 -13.34
N GLU A 64 2.10 6.81 -12.67
CA GLU A 64 1.55 7.99 -13.32
C GLU A 64 2.62 8.82 -14.04
N LEU A 65 3.81 8.97 -13.43
CA LEU A 65 4.94 9.66 -14.04
C LEU A 65 5.45 8.92 -15.28
N VAL A 66 5.61 7.60 -15.18
CA VAL A 66 6.07 6.76 -16.31
C VAL A 66 5.06 6.77 -17.45
N GLU A 67 3.77 6.71 -17.14
CA GLU A 67 2.71 6.80 -18.16
C GLU A 67 2.69 8.17 -18.84
N ALA A 68 2.92 9.26 -18.11
CA ALA A 68 3.02 10.60 -18.68
C ALA A 68 4.19 10.73 -19.65
N GLU A 69 5.38 10.23 -19.28
CA GLU A 69 6.54 10.24 -20.17
C GLU A 69 6.34 9.32 -21.37
N LYS A 70 5.72 8.14 -21.19
CA LYS A 70 5.35 7.26 -22.30
C LYS A 70 4.46 7.99 -23.32
N ARG A 71 3.38 8.66 -22.86
CA ARG A 71 2.50 9.45 -23.74
C ARG A 71 3.25 10.55 -24.48
N ARG A 72 4.23 11.20 -23.82
CA ARG A 72 5.07 12.22 -24.45
C ARG A 72 5.98 11.63 -25.53
N LEU A 73 6.60 10.49 -25.26
CA LEU A 73 7.46 9.80 -26.22
C LEU A 73 6.68 9.27 -27.43
N GLU A 74 5.46 8.77 -27.22
CA GLU A 74 4.56 8.36 -28.31
C GLU A 74 4.24 9.54 -29.24
N LYS A 75 3.85 10.69 -28.69
CA LYS A 75 3.64 11.92 -29.48
C LYS A 75 4.88 12.32 -30.29
N ARG A 76 6.07 12.22 -29.69
CA ARG A 76 7.34 12.52 -30.38
C ARG A 76 7.63 11.52 -31.49
N LYS A 77 7.35 10.24 -31.27
CA LYS A 77 7.50 9.19 -32.27
C LYS A 77 6.59 9.45 -33.46
N ASP A 78 5.34 9.82 -33.20
CA ASP A 78 4.35 10.07 -34.25
C ASP A 78 4.74 11.31 -35.09
N ALA A 79 5.15 12.40 -34.45
CA ALA A 79 5.65 13.59 -35.16
C ALA A 79 6.90 13.30 -36.01
N LEU A 80 7.84 12.48 -35.51
CA LEU A 80 9.00 12.06 -36.30
C LEU A 80 8.62 11.17 -37.47
N HIS A 81 7.57 10.34 -37.31
CA HIS A 81 7.06 9.52 -38.39
C HIS A 81 6.47 10.37 -39.51
N GLU A 82 5.67 11.39 -39.16
CA GLU A 82 5.11 12.34 -40.12
C GLU A 82 6.21 13.06 -40.92
N ILE A 83 7.19 13.66 -40.24
CA ILE A 83 8.34 14.34 -40.89
C ILE A 83 9.10 13.39 -41.81
N ARG A 84 9.28 12.14 -41.40
CA ARG A 84 9.99 11.13 -42.22
C ARG A 84 9.22 10.80 -43.49
N GLU A 85 7.89 10.70 -43.43
CA GLU A 85 7.08 10.46 -44.61
C GLU A 85 7.09 11.70 -45.53
N GLU A 86 6.96 12.92 -44.99
CA GLU A 86 7.09 14.16 -45.78
C GLU A 86 8.41 14.22 -46.57
N LEU A 87 9.54 14.01 -45.90
CA LEU A 87 10.86 13.96 -46.54
C LEU A 87 10.99 12.86 -47.59
N ARG A 88 10.27 11.75 -47.42
CA ARG A 88 10.25 10.65 -48.38
C ARG A 88 9.46 11.01 -49.63
N TYR A 89 8.31 11.69 -49.47
CA TYR A 89 7.52 12.22 -50.59
C TYR A 89 8.30 13.30 -51.34
N GLU A 90 8.96 14.23 -50.65
CA GLU A 90 9.78 15.28 -51.28
C GLU A 90 10.94 14.71 -52.13
N LYS A 91 11.56 13.61 -51.69
CA LYS A 91 12.64 12.96 -52.47
C LYS A 91 12.13 12.13 -53.65
N ALA A 92 10.84 11.85 -53.74
CA ALA A 92 10.23 11.04 -54.79
C ALA A 92 9.66 11.90 -55.94
N CYS A 93 9.50 13.21 -55.73
CA CYS A 93 9.14 14.21 -56.75
C CYS A 93 10.41 14.83 -57.37
#